data_AF-A0AA36JNU4-F1
#
_entry.id   AF-A0AA36JNU4-F1
#
_cell.length_a   1.000
_cell.length_b   1.000
_cell.length_c   1.000
_cell.angle_alpha   90.00
_cell.angle_beta   90.00
_cell.angle_gamma   90.00
#
_symmetry.space_group_name_H-M   'P 1'
#
loop_
_entity.id
_entity.type
_entity.pdbx_description
1 polymer ?
#
loop_
_entity_poly.entity_id
_entity_poly.type
_entity_poly.pdbx_seq_one_letter_code
_entity_poly.pdbx_strand_id
1 'polypeptide(L)'
;MVSLHVVAWAAQVAAFQPKESAHCLQWQTGVAPQRLRVEGGAWGPALCRQVGANPLATGFLAHDGRCIPIATGEDEEGTGDLPAADKGIELATAHPDCEVWWREVSEDVIPPTPELAMPLWEGGEVFRSGGLQLGLCRSFGSPATAALDGGSPRLGHIALEGPEIGRCRFRADRPKALIGGLFHILQARPMATPCSQDPSEAARLRKKLLWRVEHFLGQEEQELLERVVGGGSFVQLLEGTAALDSCQLQEVLSASRFVLHPLNSLGLHLLRALLARRMYEARLARGYASHPDYKRWLRDGLLIKDLDDPALGGDQGVLELLRMVSGEDSEGIPEKLEWQQRNVTMQEADPQSQIHIDTFAPIVKVWVFHDPPGINMSQGPLLFARGSQRNTEDKLRWMHAYAQPPAAEARAAKAEPSFRLRGCAAAVEAASAFVLAAEGEVELEATAAAEPVLPLKRVRRTLVLADTSALHARGPGVPGTVRESWRLKGDNDGGLKRLNPFRLEAKQEL
;
A
#
# COMPACT_ATOMS: atom_id res chain seq x y z
N MET A 1 5.97 49.45 -10.89
CA MET A 1 4.76 48.63 -11.08
C MET A 1 5.08 47.56 -12.12
N VAL A 2 5.56 46.39 -11.67
CA VAL A 2 5.67 45.20 -12.52
C VAL A 2 5.00 44.09 -11.71
N SER A 3 3.84 43.66 -12.18
CA SER A 3 2.99 42.67 -11.52
C SER A 3 3.60 41.29 -11.79
N LEU A 4 4.16 40.67 -10.74
CA LEU A 4 4.60 39.28 -10.78
C LEU A 4 3.38 38.39 -10.54
N HIS A 5 2.80 37.88 -11.63
CA HIS A 5 1.91 36.73 -11.57
C HIS A 5 2.73 35.49 -11.20
N VAL A 6 2.72 35.15 -9.91
CA VAL A 6 3.12 33.83 -9.44
C VAL A 6 1.99 32.88 -9.81
N VAL A 7 2.14 32.20 -10.95
CA VAL A 7 1.32 31.04 -11.30
C VAL A 7 1.75 29.92 -10.36
N ALA A 8 0.97 29.71 -9.30
CA ALA A 8 1.11 28.57 -8.41
C ALA A 8 0.64 27.29 -9.14
N TRP A 9 1.53 26.68 -9.92
CA TRP A 9 1.40 25.29 -10.33
C TRP A 9 1.95 24.42 -9.19
N ALA A 10 1.19 24.35 -8.08
CA ALA A 10 1.36 23.27 -7.14
C ALA A 10 0.78 22.02 -7.81
N ALA A 11 1.65 21.08 -8.17
CA ALA A 11 1.26 19.77 -8.67
C ALA A 11 0.43 19.07 -7.58
N GLN A 12 -0.88 19.28 -7.66
CA GLN A 12 -1.89 18.67 -6.84
C GLN A 12 -2.11 17.25 -7.35
N VAL A 13 -1.07 16.42 -7.25
CA VAL A 13 -1.28 14.98 -7.12
C VAL A 13 -1.67 14.76 -5.66
N ALA A 14 -2.86 15.25 -5.29
CA ALA A 14 -3.53 14.77 -4.10
C ALA A 14 -3.63 13.26 -4.30
N ALA A 15 -3.00 12.49 -3.40
CA ALA A 15 -3.12 11.06 -3.38
C ALA A 15 -4.61 10.72 -3.40
N PHE A 16 -5.11 10.25 -4.54
CA PHE A 16 -6.52 9.97 -4.69
C PHE A 16 -6.95 9.02 -3.59
N GLN A 17 -7.94 9.45 -2.81
CA GLN A 17 -8.51 8.63 -1.78
C GLN A 17 -9.60 7.79 -2.40
N PRO A 18 -9.52 6.45 -2.37
CA PRO A 18 -10.60 5.61 -2.89
C PRO A 18 -11.93 5.85 -2.16
N LYS A 19 -11.96 6.51 -0.99
CA LYS A 19 -13.18 6.99 -0.34
C LYS A 19 -13.85 8.17 -1.05
N GLU A 20 -13.11 9.01 -1.76
CA GLU A 20 -13.63 10.11 -2.59
C GLU A 20 -13.97 9.64 -4.02
N SER A 21 -13.69 8.37 -4.33
CA SER A 21 -13.80 7.80 -5.67
C SER A 21 -15.21 7.41 -6.11
N ALA A 22 -16.19 7.56 -5.22
CA ALA A 22 -17.57 7.17 -5.47
C ALA A 22 -18.17 7.79 -6.75
N HIS A 23 -17.72 8.99 -7.13
CA HIS A 23 -18.12 9.66 -8.37
C HIS A 23 -17.57 9.02 -9.65
N CYS A 24 -16.57 8.15 -9.54
CA CYS A 24 -15.90 7.51 -10.68
C CYS A 24 -16.76 6.45 -11.37
N LEU A 25 -17.87 6.01 -10.78
CA LEU A 25 -18.81 5.10 -11.39
C LEU A 25 -20.17 5.79 -11.56
N GLN A 26 -20.64 5.91 -12.79
CA GLN A 26 -21.92 6.53 -13.12
C GLN A 26 -22.89 5.48 -13.66
N TRP A 27 -24.17 5.58 -13.31
CA TRP A 27 -25.21 4.71 -13.82
C TRP A 27 -26.00 5.45 -14.90
N GLN A 28 -26.06 4.89 -16.12
CA GLN A 28 -26.65 5.57 -17.27
C GLN A 28 -27.56 4.62 -18.06
N THR A 29 -28.72 5.12 -18.50
CA THR A 29 -29.65 4.40 -19.38
C THR A 29 -29.27 4.60 -20.84
N GLY A 30 -29.41 3.57 -21.67
CA GLY A 30 -29.25 3.69 -23.13
C GLY A 30 -27.80 3.82 -23.63
N VAL A 31 -26.81 3.57 -22.77
CA VAL A 31 -25.39 3.52 -23.16
C VAL A 31 -24.95 2.10 -23.50
N ALA A 32 -23.84 1.96 -24.24
CA ALA A 32 -23.25 0.66 -24.51
C ALA A 32 -22.56 0.08 -23.24
N PRO A 33 -22.58 -1.24 -23.03
CA PRO A 33 -21.93 -1.87 -21.88
C PRO A 33 -20.41 -1.64 -21.92
N GLN A 34 -19.88 -0.97 -20.89
CA GLN A 34 -18.44 -0.78 -20.73
C GLN A 34 -17.86 -1.92 -19.89
N ARG A 35 -16.99 -2.74 -20.48
CA ARG A 35 -16.20 -3.72 -19.72
C ARG A 35 -15.17 -2.98 -18.87
N LEU A 36 -14.97 -3.42 -17.63
CA LEU A 36 -13.97 -2.85 -16.73
C LEU A 36 -12.70 -3.69 -16.76
N ARG A 37 -11.53 -3.06 -16.80
CA ARG A 37 -10.26 -3.81 -16.80
C ARG A 37 -10.08 -4.56 -15.48
N VAL A 38 -9.40 -5.69 -15.56
CA VAL A 38 -8.84 -6.41 -14.43
C VAL A 38 -7.35 -6.08 -14.37
N GLU A 39 -6.82 -5.86 -13.18
CA GLU A 39 -5.38 -5.76 -12.97
C GLU A 39 -4.68 -6.97 -13.61
N GLY A 40 -3.63 -6.73 -14.40
CA GLY A 40 -3.02 -7.77 -15.23
C GLY A 40 -3.58 -7.90 -16.66
N GLY A 41 -4.62 -7.15 -17.03
CA GLY A 41 -4.96 -6.84 -18.44
C GLY A 41 -6.16 -7.57 -19.05
N ALA A 42 -6.80 -8.50 -18.33
CA ALA A 42 -8.06 -9.08 -18.77
C ALA A 42 -9.20 -8.04 -18.70
N TRP A 43 -10.26 -8.21 -19.50
CA TRP A 43 -11.49 -7.42 -19.36
C TRP A 43 -12.49 -8.17 -18.49
N GLY A 44 -12.94 -7.53 -17.42
CA GLY A 44 -14.05 -7.96 -16.59
C GLY A 44 -15.40 -7.65 -17.24
N PRO A 45 -16.49 -8.20 -16.69
CA PRO A 45 -17.84 -7.96 -17.20
C PRO A 45 -18.27 -6.52 -16.93
N ALA A 46 -19.20 -6.01 -17.73
CA ALA A 46 -19.85 -4.73 -17.45
C ALA A 46 -20.85 -4.89 -16.29
N LEU A 47 -20.99 -3.84 -15.49
CA LEU A 47 -21.94 -3.81 -14.38
C LEU A 47 -23.24 -3.16 -14.84
N CYS A 48 -24.38 -3.68 -14.42
CA CYS A 48 -25.68 -3.05 -14.66
C CYS A 48 -26.67 -3.25 -13.51
N ARG A 49 -27.72 -2.43 -13.49
CA ARG A 49 -28.83 -2.48 -12.53
C ARG A 49 -30.16 -2.09 -13.20
N GLN A 50 -31.28 -2.41 -12.55
CA GLN A 50 -32.58 -1.84 -12.94
C GLN A 50 -32.66 -0.38 -12.46
N VAL A 51 -33.29 0.50 -13.24
CA VAL A 51 -33.56 1.88 -12.84
C VAL A 51 -34.31 1.90 -11.50
N GLY A 52 -33.78 2.64 -10.53
CA GLY A 52 -34.36 2.77 -9.19
C GLY A 52 -34.18 1.55 -8.27
N ALA A 53 -33.47 0.51 -8.72
CA ALA A 53 -33.20 -0.66 -7.90
C ALA A 53 -31.95 -0.45 -7.01
N ASN A 54 -32.03 -1.00 -5.80
CA ASN A 54 -30.96 -0.92 -4.81
C ASN A 54 -29.66 -1.55 -5.38
N PRO A 55 -28.49 -0.88 -5.28
CA PRO A 55 -27.21 -1.35 -5.80
C PRO A 55 -26.83 -2.77 -5.35
N LEU A 56 -27.29 -3.20 -4.17
CA LEU A 56 -27.06 -4.55 -3.64
C LEU A 56 -28.14 -5.57 -4.04
N ALA A 57 -29.33 -5.11 -4.38
CA ALA A 57 -30.44 -6.01 -4.68
C ALA A 57 -30.35 -6.56 -6.11
N THR A 58 -29.66 -5.84 -7.00
CA THR A 58 -29.71 -6.04 -8.45
C THR A 58 -28.42 -5.57 -9.13
N GLY A 59 -27.27 -6.04 -8.68
CA GLY A 59 -26.09 -6.03 -9.53
C GLY A 59 -26.28 -7.12 -10.58
N PHE A 60 -26.06 -6.81 -11.85
CA PHE A 60 -26.18 -7.75 -12.95
C PHE A 60 -24.90 -7.69 -13.79
N LEU A 61 -24.46 -8.82 -14.35
CA LEU A 61 -23.41 -8.84 -15.36
C LEU A 61 -24.06 -8.65 -16.73
N ALA A 62 -23.57 -7.71 -17.54
CA ALA A 62 -24.08 -7.56 -18.90
C ALA A 62 -23.57 -8.72 -19.80
N HIS A 63 -24.49 -9.50 -20.36
CA HIS A 63 -24.21 -10.57 -21.31
C HIS A 63 -25.33 -10.60 -22.36
N ASP A 64 -24.99 -10.56 -23.66
CA ASP A 64 -25.93 -10.59 -24.78
C ASP A 64 -27.13 -9.62 -24.69
N GLY A 65 -26.85 -8.36 -24.29
CA GLY A 65 -27.89 -7.32 -24.19
C GLY A 65 -28.85 -7.50 -23.00
N ARG A 66 -28.55 -8.42 -22.10
CA ARG A 66 -29.31 -8.70 -20.87
C ARG A 66 -28.44 -8.41 -19.65
N CYS A 67 -29.10 -7.95 -18.59
CA CYS A 67 -28.52 -7.88 -17.26
C CYS A 67 -28.75 -9.20 -16.57
N ILE A 68 -27.76 -10.10 -16.58
CA ILE A 68 -27.91 -11.43 -15.97
C ILE A 68 -27.71 -11.33 -14.45
N PRO A 69 -28.68 -11.81 -13.64
CA PRO A 69 -28.60 -11.67 -12.19
C PRO A 69 -27.35 -12.36 -11.69
N ILE A 70 -26.72 -11.78 -10.69
CA ILE A 70 -25.68 -12.46 -9.91
C ILE A 70 -26.30 -13.74 -9.39
N ALA A 71 -25.87 -14.88 -9.94
CA ALA A 71 -26.47 -16.20 -9.79
C ALA A 71 -27.25 -16.39 -8.47
N THR A 72 -28.58 -16.47 -8.57
CA THR A 72 -29.33 -17.44 -7.78
C THR A 72 -28.79 -18.82 -8.14
N GLY A 73 -28.62 -19.70 -7.15
CA GLY A 73 -27.82 -20.92 -7.25
C GLY A 73 -28.14 -21.83 -8.43
N GLU A 74 -27.21 -22.74 -8.69
CA GLU A 74 -27.45 -23.95 -9.50
C GLU A 74 -28.69 -24.65 -8.92
N ASP A 75 -29.82 -24.58 -9.65
CA ASP A 75 -30.96 -25.51 -9.64
C ASP A 75 -32.22 -24.97 -10.32
N GLU A 76 -32.17 -23.82 -11.01
CA GLU A 76 -33.20 -23.49 -12.00
C GLU A 76 -32.60 -23.40 -13.40
N GLU A 77 -32.84 -24.43 -14.23
CA GLU A 77 -32.95 -24.34 -15.70
C GLU A 77 -34.13 -23.43 -16.13
N GLY A 78 -34.39 -22.37 -15.35
CA GLY A 78 -35.30 -21.31 -15.70
C GLY A 78 -34.54 -20.30 -16.54
N THR A 79 -34.66 -20.40 -17.86
CA THR A 79 -34.58 -19.25 -18.76
C THR A 79 -35.73 -18.28 -18.47
N GLY A 80 -35.82 -17.80 -17.23
CA GLY A 80 -36.72 -16.73 -16.86
C GLY A 80 -36.22 -15.48 -17.57
N ASP A 81 -36.85 -15.16 -18.70
CA ASP A 81 -36.63 -13.90 -19.37
C ASP A 81 -36.73 -12.77 -18.33
N LEU A 82 -35.68 -11.94 -18.26
CA LEU A 82 -35.77 -10.67 -17.56
C LEU A 82 -37.01 -9.94 -18.04
N PRO A 83 -37.71 -9.18 -17.17
CA PRO A 83 -38.78 -8.31 -17.62
C PRO A 83 -38.27 -7.50 -18.82
N ALA A 84 -39.04 -7.50 -19.92
CA ALA A 84 -38.70 -6.86 -21.18
C ALA A 84 -38.03 -5.49 -20.96
N ALA A 85 -37.09 -5.15 -21.85
CA ALA A 85 -36.21 -3.97 -21.83
C ALA A 85 -36.90 -2.59 -21.63
N ASP A 86 -38.23 -2.55 -21.50
CA ASP A 86 -39.02 -1.36 -21.25
C ASP A 86 -38.93 -0.85 -19.80
N LYS A 87 -38.45 -1.65 -18.84
CA LYS A 87 -38.15 -1.18 -17.47
C LYS A 87 -36.68 -0.80 -17.34
N GLY A 88 -36.31 0.30 -18.00
CA GLY A 88 -35.03 1.02 -17.93
C GLY A 88 -33.89 0.29 -17.21
N ILE A 89 -32.92 -0.19 -17.96
CA ILE A 89 -31.66 -0.71 -17.42
C ILE A 89 -30.64 0.42 -17.38
N GLU A 90 -29.94 0.54 -16.25
CA GLU A 90 -28.76 1.40 -16.14
C GLU A 90 -27.48 0.56 -16.21
N LEU A 91 -26.54 1.00 -17.02
CA LEU A 91 -25.19 0.43 -17.12
C LEU A 91 -24.21 1.31 -16.37
N ALA A 92 -23.27 0.68 -15.67
CA ALA A 92 -22.19 1.40 -15.01
C ALA A 92 -21.13 1.81 -16.04
N THR A 93 -20.79 3.09 -16.04
CA THR A 93 -19.71 3.66 -16.85
C THR A 93 -18.68 4.31 -15.94
N ALA A 94 -17.42 4.24 -16.31
CA ALA A 94 -16.37 4.99 -15.62
C ALA A 94 -16.51 6.47 -15.97
N HIS A 95 -16.38 7.36 -14.97
CA HIS A 95 -16.29 8.80 -15.22
C HIS A 95 -15.12 9.08 -16.18
N PRO A 96 -15.26 10.00 -17.15
CA PRO A 96 -14.19 10.35 -18.09
C PRO A 96 -12.90 10.86 -17.43
N ASP A 97 -12.94 11.25 -16.16
CA ASP A 97 -11.76 11.69 -15.40
C ASP A 97 -11.24 10.61 -14.45
N CYS A 98 -11.77 9.40 -14.51
CA CYS A 98 -11.38 8.28 -13.66
C CYS A 98 -10.95 7.06 -14.48
N GLU A 99 -10.02 6.30 -13.91
CA GLU A 99 -9.76 4.91 -14.27
C GLU A 99 -10.44 4.02 -13.22
N VAL A 100 -11.29 3.09 -13.66
CA VAL A 100 -11.98 2.12 -12.80
C VAL A 100 -11.56 0.71 -13.22
N TRP A 101 -11.13 -0.11 -12.27
CA TRP A 101 -10.66 -1.48 -12.56
C TRP A 101 -10.93 -2.44 -11.40
N TRP A 102 -10.97 -3.73 -11.73
CA TRP A 102 -10.95 -4.82 -10.78
C TRP A 102 -9.51 -5.06 -10.31
N ARG A 103 -9.20 -4.68 -9.07
CA ARG A 103 -7.92 -5.02 -8.43
C ARG A 103 -7.98 -6.44 -7.91
N GLU A 104 -6.96 -7.23 -8.21
CA GLU A 104 -6.82 -8.53 -7.59
C GLU A 104 -6.48 -8.36 -6.10
N VAL A 105 -7.27 -8.99 -5.25
CA VAL A 105 -6.94 -9.18 -3.84
C VAL A 105 -6.47 -10.63 -3.74
N SER A 106 -5.16 -10.83 -3.84
CA SER A 106 -4.57 -12.16 -3.62
C SER A 106 -4.92 -12.66 -2.23
N GLU A 107 -4.77 -13.97 -1.99
CA GLU A 107 -4.81 -14.61 -0.66
C GLU A 107 -3.98 -13.82 0.38
N ASP A 108 -3.05 -13.01 -0.11
CA ASP A 108 -2.08 -12.25 0.66
C ASP A 108 -2.55 -10.98 1.36
N VAL A 109 -3.82 -10.64 1.23
CA VAL A 109 -4.35 -9.35 1.68
C VAL A 109 -5.47 -9.54 2.70
N ILE A 110 -5.11 -9.68 4.00
CA ILE A 110 -6.08 -9.93 5.09
C ILE A 110 -5.72 -9.27 6.45
N PRO A 111 -6.62 -8.48 7.09
CA PRO A 111 -7.49 -7.46 6.51
C PRO A 111 -7.22 -6.05 7.15
N PRO A 112 -7.68 -4.93 6.54
CA PRO A 112 -8.42 -4.86 5.29
C PRO A 112 -7.75 -3.86 4.28
N THR A 113 -7.97 -4.06 2.96
CA THR A 113 -7.83 -3.08 1.85
C THR A 113 -9.14 -2.35 1.46
N PRO A 114 -10.06 -1.98 2.37
CA PRO A 114 -11.32 -1.32 2.06
C PRO A 114 -11.09 0.15 1.77
N GLU A 115 -9.98 0.70 2.29
CA GLU A 115 -9.43 1.99 1.91
C GLU A 115 -9.05 2.01 0.43
N LEU A 116 -8.87 0.84 -0.19
CA LEU A 116 -8.59 0.68 -1.60
C LEU A 116 -9.85 0.41 -2.43
N ALA A 117 -10.88 -0.18 -1.84
CA ALA A 117 -12.14 -0.42 -2.54
C ALA A 117 -12.94 0.88 -2.69
N MET A 118 -13.46 1.10 -3.89
CA MET A 118 -14.39 2.20 -4.14
C MET A 118 -15.71 1.92 -3.40
N PRO A 119 -16.22 2.88 -2.59
CA PRO A 119 -17.55 2.75 -2.01
C PRO A 119 -18.62 2.79 -3.08
N LEU A 120 -19.69 2.02 -2.86
CA LEU A 120 -20.91 2.17 -3.62
C LEU A 120 -21.52 3.54 -3.34
N TRP A 121 -22.04 4.17 -4.39
CA TRP A 121 -22.61 5.51 -4.33
C TRP A 121 -24.00 5.52 -4.94
N GLU A 122 -24.94 6.19 -4.27
CA GLU A 122 -26.31 6.31 -4.71
C GLU A 122 -26.89 7.67 -4.33
N GLY A 123 -27.53 8.36 -5.28
CA GLY A 123 -28.26 9.60 -4.99
C GLY A 123 -27.42 10.76 -4.47
N GLY A 124 -26.09 10.77 -4.67
CA GLY A 124 -25.22 11.80 -4.13
C GLY A 124 -24.63 11.48 -2.76
N GLU A 125 -24.81 10.25 -2.24
CA GLU A 125 -24.27 9.83 -0.96
C GLU A 125 -23.65 8.42 -1.03
N VAL A 126 -22.80 8.11 -0.03
CA VAL A 126 -22.22 6.78 0.14
C VAL A 126 -23.34 5.80 0.49
N PHE A 127 -23.47 4.73 -0.28
CA PHE A 127 -24.42 3.68 -0.01
C PHE A 127 -24.06 2.92 1.27
N ARG A 128 -25.03 2.82 2.18
CA ARG A 128 -24.91 2.12 3.46
C ARG A 128 -26.02 1.08 3.61
N SER A 129 -25.67 -0.12 4.09
CA SER A 129 -26.63 -1.17 4.40
C SER A 129 -26.34 -1.75 5.78
N GLY A 130 -27.37 -1.82 6.63
CA GLY A 130 -27.19 -2.20 8.04
C GLY A 130 -26.22 -1.27 8.79
N GLY A 131 -26.12 0.00 8.38
CA GLY A 131 -25.19 0.98 8.93
C GLY A 131 -23.75 0.87 8.41
N LEU A 132 -23.43 -0.14 7.60
CA LEU A 132 -22.09 -0.34 7.04
C LEU A 132 -21.96 0.25 5.65
N GLN A 133 -20.88 1.00 5.42
CA GLN A 133 -20.39 1.37 4.10
C GLN A 133 -19.90 0.14 3.34
N LEU A 134 -20.33 0.00 2.08
CA LEU A 134 -20.02 -1.17 1.25
C LEU A 134 -19.33 -0.77 -0.05
N GLY A 135 -18.47 -1.67 -0.54
CA GLY A 135 -17.90 -1.64 -1.87
C GLY A 135 -18.27 -2.89 -2.66
N LEU A 136 -17.78 -2.99 -3.90
CA LEU A 136 -17.95 -4.17 -4.75
C LEU A 136 -16.74 -5.09 -4.69
N CYS A 137 -17.02 -6.39 -4.66
CA CYS A 137 -16.01 -7.42 -4.83
C CYS A 137 -16.53 -8.53 -5.75
N ARG A 138 -15.65 -9.38 -6.29
CA ARG A 138 -16.05 -10.58 -7.05
C ARG A 138 -15.07 -11.73 -6.83
N SER A 139 -15.51 -12.97 -6.83
CA SER A 139 -14.58 -14.11 -6.84
C SER A 139 -13.76 -14.15 -8.13
N PHE A 140 -12.71 -14.96 -8.17
CA PHE A 140 -11.85 -15.11 -9.35
C PHE A 140 -12.49 -15.87 -10.51
N GLY A 141 -13.47 -16.76 -10.24
CA GLY A 141 -13.92 -17.73 -11.24
C GLY A 141 -12.81 -18.70 -11.62
N SER A 142 -11.99 -19.09 -10.65
CA SER A 142 -10.85 -19.99 -10.84
C SER A 142 -11.15 -21.35 -10.21
N PRO A 143 -10.39 -22.41 -10.52
CA PRO A 143 -10.49 -23.69 -9.81
C PRO A 143 -10.38 -23.54 -8.29
N ALA A 144 -9.57 -22.59 -7.80
CA ALA A 144 -9.42 -22.31 -6.36
C ALA A 144 -10.70 -21.74 -5.73
N THR A 145 -11.55 -21.05 -6.51
CA THR A 145 -12.83 -20.48 -6.04
C THR A 145 -14.04 -21.29 -6.51
N ALA A 146 -13.85 -22.38 -7.28
CA ALA A 146 -14.94 -23.12 -7.90
C ALA A 146 -15.96 -23.68 -6.91
N ALA A 147 -15.52 -24.13 -5.72
CA ALA A 147 -16.41 -24.58 -4.66
C ALA A 147 -17.32 -23.48 -4.08
N LEU A 148 -16.94 -22.21 -4.28
CA LEU A 148 -17.70 -21.03 -3.90
C LEU A 148 -18.58 -20.56 -5.06
N ASP A 149 -18.02 -20.53 -6.28
CA ASP A 149 -18.56 -19.76 -7.38
C ASP A 149 -19.00 -20.56 -8.62
N GLY A 150 -18.78 -21.88 -8.63
CA GLY A 150 -19.08 -22.75 -9.77
C GLY A 150 -18.07 -22.64 -10.90
N GLY A 151 -16.90 -22.05 -10.65
CA GLY A 151 -15.87 -21.78 -11.67
C GLY A 151 -16.14 -20.53 -12.49
N SER A 152 -17.10 -19.70 -12.09
CA SER A 152 -17.44 -18.43 -12.74
C SER A 152 -17.40 -17.27 -11.74
N PRO A 153 -16.85 -16.09 -12.08
CA PRO A 153 -16.76 -14.97 -11.13
C PRO A 153 -18.15 -14.57 -10.61
N ARG A 154 -18.36 -14.66 -9.30
CA ARG A 154 -19.58 -14.18 -8.63
C ARG A 154 -19.33 -12.80 -8.06
N LEU A 155 -20.27 -11.86 -8.25
CA LEU A 155 -20.20 -10.54 -7.62
C LEU A 155 -20.70 -10.63 -6.17
N GLY A 156 -20.08 -9.84 -5.30
CA GLY A 156 -20.42 -9.71 -3.89
C GLY A 156 -20.25 -8.28 -3.40
N HIS A 157 -20.46 -8.09 -2.11
CA HIS A 157 -20.19 -6.84 -1.43
C HIS A 157 -19.08 -7.02 -0.41
N ILE A 158 -18.20 -6.02 -0.32
CA ILE A 158 -17.16 -5.96 0.70
C ILE A 158 -17.52 -4.89 1.72
N ALA A 159 -17.51 -5.23 3.00
CA ALA A 159 -17.71 -4.23 4.04
C ALA A 159 -16.46 -3.35 4.15
N LEU A 160 -16.66 -2.04 4.13
CA LEU A 160 -15.56 -1.07 4.18
C LEU A 160 -15.31 -0.53 5.60
N GLU A 161 -16.20 -0.86 6.53
CA GLU A 161 -16.13 -0.48 7.94
C GLU A 161 -16.79 -1.54 8.83
N GLY A 162 -16.69 -1.36 10.15
CA GLY A 162 -17.30 -2.25 11.13
C GLY A 162 -16.56 -3.58 11.33
N PRO A 163 -17.18 -4.53 12.07
CA PRO A 163 -16.54 -5.81 12.43
C PRO A 163 -16.34 -6.75 11.24
N GLU A 164 -17.05 -6.51 10.14
CA GLU A 164 -17.00 -7.32 8.93
C GLU A 164 -16.05 -6.75 7.86
N ILE A 165 -15.31 -5.70 8.20
CA ILE A 165 -14.43 -4.98 7.29
C ILE A 165 -13.48 -5.91 6.52
N GLY A 166 -13.39 -5.72 5.21
CA GLY A 166 -12.53 -6.52 4.33
C GLY A 166 -13.10 -7.89 3.94
N ARG A 167 -14.26 -8.30 4.46
CA ARG A 167 -14.90 -9.57 4.08
C ARG A 167 -15.76 -9.38 2.84
N CYS A 168 -15.48 -10.16 1.80
CA CYS A 168 -16.28 -10.18 0.58
C CYS A 168 -17.39 -11.23 0.73
N ARG A 169 -18.65 -10.81 0.66
CA ARG A 169 -19.84 -11.64 0.85
C ARG A 169 -20.62 -11.80 -0.45
N PHE A 170 -21.00 -13.03 -0.76
CA PHE A 170 -21.79 -13.37 -1.92
C PHE A 170 -23.21 -13.71 -1.51
N ARG A 171 -24.20 -13.33 -2.31
CA ARG A 171 -25.58 -13.82 -2.14
C ARG A 171 -25.61 -15.27 -2.62
N ALA A 172 -25.79 -16.19 -1.69
CA ALA A 172 -26.15 -17.58 -1.94
C ALA A 172 -27.06 -18.04 -0.79
N ASP A 173 -27.73 -19.17 -0.98
CA ASP A 173 -28.69 -19.78 -0.03
C ASP A 173 -28.04 -20.08 1.35
N ARG A 174 -26.70 -20.02 1.41
CA ARG A 174 -25.91 -19.85 2.63
C ARG A 174 -24.88 -18.74 2.43
N PRO A 175 -24.69 -17.81 3.39
CA PRO A 175 -23.68 -16.76 3.28
C PRO A 175 -22.28 -17.41 3.30
N LYS A 176 -21.66 -17.54 2.13
CA LYS A 176 -20.23 -17.81 2.01
C LYS A 176 -19.51 -16.46 1.92
N ALA A 177 -18.49 -16.27 2.74
CA ALA A 177 -17.65 -15.08 2.72
C ALA A 177 -16.23 -15.51 2.36
N LEU A 178 -15.61 -14.80 1.40
CA LEU A 178 -14.17 -14.87 1.23
C LEU A 178 -13.55 -13.90 2.24
N ILE A 179 -12.76 -14.47 3.14
CA ILE A 179 -12.03 -13.73 4.15
C ILE A 179 -10.59 -13.69 3.69
N GLY A 180 -10.19 -12.52 3.19
CA GLY A 180 -8.80 -12.24 2.96
C GLY A 180 -8.23 -12.77 1.65
N GLY A 181 -8.71 -12.20 0.56
CA GLY A 181 -8.22 -12.52 -0.76
C GLY A 181 -9.04 -13.56 -1.50
N LEU A 182 -8.53 -13.93 -2.68
CA LEU A 182 -9.21 -14.72 -3.71
C LEU A 182 -10.43 -14.05 -4.34
N PHE A 183 -10.47 -12.73 -4.26
CA PHE A 183 -11.48 -11.93 -4.90
C PHE A 183 -10.86 -10.70 -5.53
N HIS A 184 -11.55 -10.11 -6.48
CA HIS A 184 -11.25 -8.77 -6.91
C HIS A 184 -12.05 -7.77 -6.08
N ILE A 185 -11.52 -6.59 -5.86
CA ILE A 185 -12.29 -5.43 -5.41
C ILE A 185 -12.37 -4.42 -6.55
N LEU A 186 -13.48 -3.68 -6.61
CA LEU A 186 -13.58 -2.58 -7.54
C LEU A 186 -12.81 -1.38 -6.97
N GLN A 187 -11.86 -0.87 -7.73
CA GLN A 187 -11.12 0.34 -7.40
C GLN A 187 -11.36 1.40 -8.46
N ALA A 188 -11.11 2.64 -8.06
CA ALA A 188 -10.98 3.74 -8.98
C ALA A 188 -9.75 4.58 -8.62
N ARG A 189 -9.33 5.43 -9.56
CA ARG A 189 -8.36 6.53 -9.40
C ARG A 189 -8.67 7.60 -10.45
N PRO A 190 -8.19 8.85 -10.32
CA PRO A 190 -8.30 9.82 -11.39
C PRO A 190 -7.51 9.25 -12.55
N MET A 191 -8.01 9.41 -13.76
CA MET A 191 -7.25 9.01 -14.93
C MET A 191 -5.92 9.75 -14.87
N ALA A 192 -4.83 9.00 -14.77
CA ALA A 192 -3.52 9.59 -14.81
C ALA A 192 -3.42 10.31 -16.15
N THR A 193 -3.29 11.63 -16.14
CA THR A 193 -2.98 12.37 -17.35
C THR A 193 -1.71 11.74 -17.91
N PRO A 194 -1.72 11.20 -19.15
CA PRO A 194 -0.53 10.63 -19.74
C PRO A 194 0.58 11.65 -19.59
N CYS A 195 1.68 11.26 -18.92
CA CYS A 195 2.75 12.20 -18.70
C CYS A 195 3.25 12.66 -20.07
N SER A 196 3.20 13.97 -20.28
CA SER A 196 3.66 14.59 -21.51
C SER A 196 5.14 14.90 -21.36
N GLN A 197 5.93 14.53 -22.37
CA GLN A 197 7.36 14.79 -22.36
C GLN A 197 7.60 16.28 -22.48
N ASP A 198 8.27 16.85 -21.47
CA ASP A 198 8.60 18.28 -21.41
C ASP A 198 10.11 18.42 -21.16
N PRO A 199 10.90 18.85 -22.17
CA PRO A 199 12.34 19.03 -22.02
C PRO A 199 12.73 20.04 -20.93
N SER A 200 11.90 21.07 -20.68
CA SER A 200 12.17 22.07 -19.66
C SER A 200 11.99 21.49 -18.26
N GLU A 201 10.94 20.67 -18.08
CA GLU A 201 10.70 19.91 -16.86
C GLU A 201 11.77 18.84 -16.64
N ALA A 202 12.19 18.13 -17.70
CA ALA A 202 13.29 17.17 -17.63
C ALA A 202 14.59 17.83 -17.16
N ALA A 203 14.94 19.01 -17.71
CA ALA A 203 16.11 19.77 -17.27
C ALA A 203 16.01 20.19 -15.79
N ARG A 204 14.83 20.62 -15.34
CA ARG A 204 14.58 20.99 -13.93
C ARG A 204 14.73 19.78 -13.00
N LEU A 205 14.11 18.66 -13.34
CA LEU A 205 14.18 17.43 -12.54
C LEU A 205 15.59 16.84 -12.51
N ARG A 206 16.30 16.86 -13.64
CA ARG A 206 17.71 16.47 -13.72
C ARG A 206 18.57 17.30 -12.78
N LYS A 207 18.42 18.64 -12.81
CA LYS A 207 19.13 19.53 -11.89
C LYS A 207 18.82 19.17 -10.43
N LYS A 208 17.55 18.92 -10.10
CA LYS A 208 17.15 18.49 -8.75
C LYS A 208 17.76 17.13 -8.37
N LEU A 209 17.78 16.15 -9.27
CA LEU A 209 18.39 14.84 -9.03
C LEU A 209 19.88 14.97 -8.75
N LEU A 210 20.63 15.63 -9.64
CA LEU A 210 22.08 15.77 -9.53
C LEU A 210 22.47 16.49 -8.25
N TRP A 211 21.80 17.60 -7.93
CA TRP A 211 22.05 18.32 -6.68
C TRP A 211 21.80 17.45 -5.44
N ARG A 212 20.72 16.66 -5.42
CA ARG A 212 20.44 15.76 -4.28
C ARG A 212 21.49 14.67 -4.16
N VAL A 213 21.91 14.08 -5.27
CA VAL A 213 22.98 13.08 -5.27
C VAL A 213 24.27 13.68 -4.72
N GLU A 214 24.70 14.82 -5.26
CA GLU A 214 25.90 15.53 -4.82
C GLU A 214 25.84 15.94 -3.34
N HIS A 215 24.67 16.40 -2.87
CA HIS A 215 24.53 16.95 -1.52
C HIS A 215 24.35 15.87 -0.43
N PHE A 216 23.74 14.73 -0.76
CA PHE A 216 23.36 13.72 0.24
C PHE A 216 24.11 12.39 0.12
N LEU A 217 24.73 12.07 -1.02
CA LEU A 217 25.50 10.84 -1.19
C LEU A 217 26.99 11.14 -1.22
N GLY A 218 27.69 10.64 -0.21
CA GLY A 218 29.14 10.68 -0.15
C GLY A 218 29.79 9.54 -0.91
N GLN A 219 31.12 9.49 -0.85
CA GLN A 219 31.92 8.47 -1.52
C GLN A 219 31.60 7.05 -1.02
N GLU A 220 31.32 6.90 0.28
CA GLU A 220 31.00 5.59 0.88
C GLU A 220 29.75 4.95 0.26
N GLU A 221 28.69 5.72 -0.02
CA GLU A 221 27.48 5.21 -0.67
C GLU A 221 27.74 4.84 -2.14
N GLN A 222 28.56 5.61 -2.82
CA GLN A 222 28.91 5.37 -4.22
C GLN A 222 29.68 4.06 -4.34
N GLU A 223 30.70 3.87 -3.52
CA GLU A 223 31.48 2.64 -3.47
C GLU A 223 30.64 1.44 -3.02
N LEU A 224 29.74 1.62 -2.04
CA LEU A 224 28.81 0.57 -1.62
C LEU A 224 27.89 0.14 -2.77
N LEU A 225 27.33 1.10 -3.53
CA LEU A 225 26.51 0.80 -4.69
C LEU A 225 27.30 0.00 -5.72
N GLU A 226 28.51 0.43 -6.07
CA GLU A 226 29.36 -0.26 -7.04
C GLU A 226 29.73 -1.68 -6.58
N ARG A 227 30.07 -1.88 -5.30
CA ARG A 227 30.33 -3.21 -4.72
C ARG A 227 29.12 -4.13 -4.74
N VAL A 228 27.93 -3.60 -4.49
CA VAL A 228 26.68 -4.39 -4.49
C VAL A 228 26.30 -4.80 -5.91
N VAL A 229 26.36 -3.86 -6.85
CA VAL A 229 25.98 -4.11 -8.26
C VAL A 229 26.97 -5.05 -8.92
N GLY A 230 28.27 -4.92 -8.63
CA GLY A 230 29.32 -5.79 -9.17
C GLY A 230 29.61 -5.62 -10.67
N GLY A 231 29.04 -4.59 -11.30
CA GLY A 231 29.23 -4.26 -12.71
C GLY A 231 28.74 -2.84 -13.04
N GLY A 232 29.55 -2.08 -13.78
CA GLY A 232 29.30 -0.65 -14.03
C GLY A 232 29.80 0.24 -12.90
N SER A 233 29.78 1.56 -13.14
CA SER A 233 30.20 2.58 -12.18
C SER A 233 29.04 3.47 -11.76
N PHE A 234 29.15 4.10 -10.59
CA PHE A 234 28.22 5.09 -10.10
C PHE A 234 28.05 6.25 -11.10
N VAL A 235 29.14 6.64 -11.77
CA VAL A 235 29.14 7.66 -12.83
C VAL A 235 28.24 7.24 -13.99
N GLN A 236 28.39 6.02 -14.51
CA GLN A 236 27.54 5.50 -15.58
C GLN A 236 26.06 5.44 -15.18
N LEU A 237 25.77 5.02 -13.95
CA LEU A 237 24.41 5.04 -13.43
C LEU A 237 23.85 6.47 -13.42
N LEU A 238 24.62 7.43 -12.91
CA LEU A 238 24.19 8.81 -12.76
C LEU A 238 23.98 9.49 -14.12
N GLU A 239 24.89 9.28 -15.07
CA GLU A 239 24.76 9.76 -16.45
C GLU A 239 23.52 9.18 -17.13
N GLY A 240 23.32 7.87 -17.02
CA GLY A 240 22.14 7.19 -17.56
C GLY A 240 20.84 7.69 -16.94
N THR A 241 20.82 7.91 -15.63
CA THR A 241 19.65 8.43 -14.92
C THR A 241 19.39 9.90 -15.26
N ALA A 242 20.43 10.70 -15.44
CA ALA A 242 20.30 12.10 -15.84
C ALA A 242 19.78 12.23 -17.28
N ALA A 243 20.11 11.28 -18.16
CA ALA A 243 19.65 11.25 -19.55
C ALA A 243 18.16 10.90 -19.72
N LEU A 244 17.48 10.46 -18.65
CA LEU A 244 16.06 10.13 -18.66
C LEU A 244 15.20 11.34 -19.02
N ASP A 245 14.02 11.04 -19.55
CA ASP A 245 13.01 12.02 -19.93
C ASP A 245 12.23 12.54 -18.70
N SER A 246 11.32 13.51 -18.88
CA SER A 246 10.63 14.15 -17.74
C SER A 246 9.77 13.16 -16.98
N CYS A 247 9.10 12.24 -17.67
CA CYS A 247 8.20 11.27 -17.07
C CYS A 247 8.95 10.22 -16.26
N GLN A 248 10.04 9.71 -16.82
CA GLN A 248 10.92 8.77 -16.14
C GLN A 248 11.59 9.42 -14.92
N LEU A 249 12.06 10.66 -15.03
CA LEU A 249 12.63 11.40 -13.91
C LEU A 249 11.60 11.67 -12.79
N GLN A 250 10.36 11.97 -13.15
CA GLN A 250 9.27 12.09 -12.18
C GLN A 250 9.07 10.79 -11.42
N GLU A 251 9.04 9.64 -12.12
CA GLU A 251 8.89 8.33 -11.47
C GLU A 251 10.09 8.00 -10.56
N VAL A 252 11.32 8.24 -11.03
CA VAL A 252 12.55 8.05 -10.25
C VAL A 252 12.53 8.88 -8.96
N LEU A 253 12.11 10.14 -9.05
CA LEU A 253 12.00 11.07 -7.94
C LEU A 253 10.63 11.02 -7.23
N SER A 254 9.90 9.91 -7.31
CA SER A 254 8.60 9.72 -6.66
C SER A 254 8.67 8.72 -5.48
N ALA A 255 7.56 8.64 -4.74
CA ALA A 255 7.32 7.58 -3.77
C ALA A 255 6.97 6.21 -4.39
N SER A 256 7.01 6.07 -5.73
CA SER A 256 6.74 4.80 -6.39
C SER A 256 7.63 3.72 -5.80
N ARG A 257 7.02 2.65 -5.26
CA ARG A 257 7.75 1.58 -4.58
C ARG A 257 8.85 1.01 -5.47
N PHE A 258 8.55 0.88 -6.77
CA PHE A 258 9.45 0.30 -7.74
C PHE A 258 9.39 1.04 -9.08
N VAL A 259 10.56 1.25 -9.71
CA VAL A 259 10.69 1.83 -11.04
C VAL A 259 11.29 0.76 -11.94
N LEU A 260 10.49 0.25 -12.87
CA LEU A 260 10.92 -0.80 -13.78
C LEU A 260 11.70 -0.16 -14.93
N HIS A 261 13.02 -0.21 -14.86
CA HIS A 261 13.88 0.43 -15.85
C HIS A 261 15.16 -0.39 -16.10
N PRO A 262 15.71 -0.43 -17.33
CA PRO A 262 16.97 -1.11 -17.62
C PRO A 262 18.13 -0.67 -16.73
N LEU A 263 18.16 0.59 -16.28
CA LEU A 263 19.19 1.11 -15.35
C LEU A 263 19.19 0.43 -13.97
N ASN A 264 18.22 -0.43 -13.65
CA ASN A 264 18.32 -1.25 -12.44
C ASN A 264 19.51 -2.21 -12.48
N SER A 265 19.98 -2.62 -13.67
CA SER A 265 21.23 -3.38 -13.79
C SER A 265 22.48 -2.58 -13.42
N LEU A 266 22.37 -1.24 -13.40
CA LEU A 266 23.40 -0.33 -12.90
C LEU A 266 23.10 0.16 -11.48
N GLY A 267 22.04 -0.32 -10.83
CA GLY A 267 21.70 0.04 -9.44
C GLY A 267 20.73 1.22 -9.27
N LEU A 268 19.89 1.58 -10.26
CA LEU A 268 18.91 2.68 -10.13
C LEU A 268 18.02 2.54 -8.88
N HIS A 269 17.51 1.34 -8.59
CA HIS A 269 16.72 1.12 -7.38
C HIS A 269 17.52 1.35 -6.09
N LEU A 270 18.81 0.98 -6.07
CA LEU A 270 19.69 1.19 -4.93
C LEU A 270 20.01 2.67 -4.73
N LEU A 271 20.27 3.40 -5.81
CA LEU A 271 20.44 4.85 -5.79
C LEU A 271 19.25 5.53 -5.11
N ARG A 272 18.03 5.12 -5.47
CA ARG A 272 16.79 5.62 -4.86
C ARG A 272 16.73 5.31 -3.36
N ALA A 273 17.05 4.09 -2.95
CA ALA A 273 17.06 3.67 -1.54
C ALA A 273 18.10 4.41 -0.69
N LEU A 274 19.33 4.50 -1.17
CA LEU A 274 20.41 5.22 -0.50
C LEU A 274 20.08 6.71 -0.38
N LEU A 275 19.65 7.34 -1.49
CA LEU A 275 19.32 8.75 -1.49
C LEU A 275 18.14 9.07 -0.57
N ALA A 276 17.06 8.29 -0.64
CA ALA A 276 15.91 8.46 0.25
C ALA A 276 16.30 8.35 1.73
N ARG A 277 17.16 7.40 2.07
CA ARG A 277 17.65 7.20 3.44
C ARG A 277 18.51 8.37 3.91
N ARG A 278 19.48 8.83 3.12
CA ARG A 278 20.36 9.95 3.50
C ARG A 278 19.60 11.27 3.61
N MET A 279 18.65 11.53 2.72
CA MET A 279 17.76 12.68 2.82
C MET A 279 16.89 12.63 4.08
N TYR A 280 16.39 11.45 4.44
CA TYR A 280 15.64 11.25 5.68
C TYR A 280 16.50 11.51 6.92
N GLU A 281 17.69 10.93 7.01
CA GLU A 281 18.62 11.15 8.13
C GLU A 281 19.01 12.62 8.28
N ALA A 282 19.18 13.34 7.17
CA ALA A 282 19.46 14.77 7.18
C ALA A 282 18.30 15.59 7.77
N ARG A 283 17.04 15.25 7.46
CA ARG A 283 15.86 15.89 8.09
C ARG A 283 15.84 15.64 9.60
N LEU A 284 16.06 14.39 10.00
CA LEU A 284 16.13 14.02 11.42
C LEU A 284 17.22 14.80 12.17
N ALA A 285 18.43 14.88 11.60
CA ALA A 285 19.57 15.48 12.26
C ALA A 285 19.40 16.99 12.52
N ARG A 286 18.63 17.70 11.68
CA ARG A 286 18.45 19.15 11.80
C ARG A 286 17.45 19.57 12.86
N GLY A 287 16.38 18.80 13.02
CA GLY A 287 15.30 19.13 13.97
C GLY A 287 15.34 18.33 15.27
N TYR A 288 15.87 17.10 15.21
CA TYR A 288 15.54 16.09 16.22
C TYR A 288 16.76 15.36 16.81
N ALA A 289 17.98 15.75 16.48
CA ALA A 289 19.19 15.09 17.01
C ALA A 289 19.29 15.10 18.54
N SER A 290 18.68 16.09 19.20
CA SER A 290 18.61 16.20 20.66
C SER A 290 17.46 15.41 21.29
N HIS A 291 16.53 14.86 20.50
CA HIS A 291 15.42 14.09 21.03
C HIS A 291 15.96 12.82 21.73
N PRO A 292 15.48 12.46 22.94
CA PRO A 292 16.03 11.34 23.72
C PRO A 292 15.99 10.00 22.98
N ASP A 293 14.98 9.79 22.14
CA ASP A 293 14.84 8.57 21.33
C ASP A 293 15.57 8.59 19.98
N TYR A 294 16.18 9.70 19.57
CA TYR A 294 16.77 9.86 18.22
C TYR A 294 17.77 8.76 17.88
N LYS A 295 18.76 8.54 18.76
CA LYS A 295 19.81 7.53 18.54
C LYS A 295 19.25 6.11 18.50
N ARG A 296 18.28 5.83 19.39
CA ARG A 296 17.61 4.53 19.45
C ARG A 296 16.82 4.27 18.18
N TRP A 297 16.09 5.26 17.70
CA TRP A 297 15.30 5.17 16.48
C TRP A 297 16.17 4.94 15.25
N LEU A 298 17.26 5.71 15.07
CA LEU A 298 18.20 5.49 13.97
C LEU A 298 18.80 4.08 13.97
N ARG A 299 19.14 3.58 15.17
CA ARG A 299 19.71 2.24 15.35
C ARG A 299 18.68 1.15 15.09
N ASP A 300 17.51 1.22 15.71
CA ASP A 300 16.60 0.08 15.79
C ASP A 300 15.48 0.12 14.75
N GLY A 301 15.08 1.31 14.28
CA GLY A 301 13.89 1.48 13.44
C GLY A 301 12.58 1.18 14.18
N LEU A 302 12.64 1.02 15.51
CA LEU A 302 11.52 0.60 16.35
C LEU A 302 11.57 1.31 17.71
N LEU A 303 10.49 1.97 18.08
CA LEU A 303 10.25 2.49 19.42
C LEU A 303 9.05 1.80 20.04
N ILE A 304 9.18 1.46 21.33
CA ILE A 304 8.12 0.91 22.15
C ILE A 304 8.06 1.78 23.40
N LYS A 305 6.88 2.35 23.68
CA LYS A 305 6.65 3.33 24.74
C LYS A 305 5.40 2.99 25.53
N ASP A 306 5.39 3.38 26.80
CA ASP A 306 4.15 3.46 27.57
C ASP A 306 3.44 4.76 27.15
N LEU A 307 2.27 4.61 26.53
CA LEU A 307 1.46 5.75 26.07
C LEU A 307 0.83 6.52 27.23
N ASP A 308 0.69 5.87 28.39
CA ASP A 308 0.14 6.45 29.61
C ASP A 308 1.22 7.07 30.52
N ASP A 309 2.51 6.97 30.16
CA ASP A 309 3.61 7.55 30.94
C ASP A 309 3.53 9.08 30.95
N PRO A 310 3.42 9.73 32.12
CA PRO A 310 3.42 11.19 32.21
C PRO A 310 4.66 11.84 31.60
N ALA A 311 5.82 11.16 31.60
CA ALA A 311 7.05 11.65 30.99
C ALA A 311 6.98 11.71 29.47
N LEU A 312 6.05 10.99 28.84
CA LEU A 312 5.78 11.10 27.40
C LEU A 312 5.09 12.43 27.06
N GLY A 313 4.47 13.14 28.01
CA GLY A 313 3.83 14.44 27.74
C GLY A 313 2.48 14.35 27.02
N GLY A 314 1.80 13.19 27.11
CA GLY A 314 0.48 12.98 26.51
C GLY A 314 0.49 13.13 24.98
N ASP A 315 -0.61 13.64 24.42
CA ASP A 315 -0.77 13.76 22.96
C ASP A 315 0.32 14.63 22.32
N GLN A 316 0.75 15.70 22.99
CA GLN A 316 1.77 16.59 22.45
C GLN A 316 3.12 15.89 22.30
N GLY A 317 3.55 15.12 23.30
CA GLY A 317 4.81 14.39 23.17
C GLY A 317 4.71 13.17 22.26
N VAL A 318 3.52 12.58 22.06
CA VAL A 318 3.31 11.62 20.95
C VAL A 318 3.44 12.33 19.60
N LEU A 319 2.89 13.53 19.42
CA LEU A 319 3.08 14.29 18.18
C LEU A 319 4.55 14.66 17.96
N GLU A 320 5.29 15.05 19.00
CA GLU A 320 6.73 15.29 18.93
C GLU A 320 7.51 14.02 18.55
N LEU A 321 7.14 12.86 19.10
CA LEU A 321 7.67 11.58 18.66
C LEU A 321 7.38 11.31 17.18
N LEU A 322 6.14 11.51 16.72
CA LEU A 322 5.74 11.30 15.32
C LEU A 322 6.51 12.22 14.37
N ARG A 323 6.69 13.48 14.75
CA ARG A 323 7.54 14.43 14.01
C ARG A 323 8.98 13.95 13.95
N MET A 324 9.53 13.53 15.08
CA MET A 324 10.87 12.98 15.13
C MET A 324 10.99 11.73 14.26
N VAL A 325 10.16 10.70 14.40
CA VAL A 325 10.36 9.45 13.66
C VAL A 325 10.09 9.60 12.15
N SER A 326 9.35 10.61 11.72
CA SER A 326 9.11 10.88 10.29
C SER A 326 10.10 11.87 9.68
N GLY A 327 10.76 12.69 10.51
CA GLY A 327 11.51 13.85 10.06
C GLY A 327 10.63 14.90 9.39
N GLU A 328 9.39 15.06 9.86
CA GLU A 328 8.39 15.99 9.33
C GLU A 328 7.74 16.82 10.41
N ASP A 329 7.48 18.09 10.12
CA ASP A 329 6.89 19.00 11.10
C ASP A 329 5.36 19.13 10.97
N SER A 330 4.84 18.98 9.75
CA SER A 330 3.46 19.35 9.41
C SER A 330 2.77 18.40 8.43
N GLU A 331 3.13 18.37 7.14
CA GLU A 331 2.30 17.75 6.08
C GLU A 331 1.98 16.26 6.33
N GLY A 332 2.89 15.54 6.98
CA GLY A 332 2.77 14.13 7.30
C GLY A 332 2.17 13.83 8.68
N ILE A 333 1.94 14.86 9.49
CA ILE A 333 1.65 14.76 10.92
C ILE A 333 0.18 15.13 11.16
N PRO A 334 -0.61 14.30 11.86
CA PRO A 334 -1.99 14.64 12.16
C PRO A 334 -2.06 15.84 13.11
N GLU A 335 -3.00 16.76 12.88
CA GLU A 335 -3.26 17.88 13.79
C GLU A 335 -3.76 17.41 15.17
N LYS A 336 -4.48 16.28 15.20
CA LYS A 336 -5.03 15.65 16.40
C LYS A 336 -4.86 14.14 16.32
N LEU A 337 -4.54 13.53 17.46
CA LEU A 337 -4.43 12.08 17.56
C LEU A 337 -5.82 11.48 17.72
N GLU A 338 -6.34 10.95 16.62
CA GLU A 338 -7.53 10.12 16.65
C GLU A 338 -7.12 8.66 16.46
N TRP A 339 -7.55 7.80 17.38
CA TRP A 339 -7.25 6.38 17.35
C TRP A 339 -8.46 5.60 16.85
N GLN A 340 -8.22 4.63 15.95
CA GLN A 340 -9.23 3.70 15.47
C GLN A 340 -8.83 2.27 15.82
N GLN A 341 -9.78 1.52 16.38
CA GLN A 341 -9.58 0.10 16.64
C GLN A 341 -9.55 -0.67 15.31
N ARG A 342 -8.61 -1.61 15.21
CA ARG A 342 -8.42 -2.53 14.10
C ARG A 342 -8.36 -3.94 14.64
N ASN A 343 -9.39 -4.71 14.32
CA ASN A 343 -9.52 -6.12 14.69
C ASN A 343 -9.19 -6.97 13.46
N VAL A 344 -8.24 -7.88 13.62
CA VAL A 344 -7.76 -8.75 12.56
C VAL A 344 -7.93 -10.19 13.00
N THR A 345 -8.77 -10.95 12.30
CA THR A 345 -8.90 -12.39 12.54
C THR A 345 -7.75 -13.12 11.87
N MET A 346 -6.96 -13.86 12.65
CA MET A 346 -5.87 -14.69 12.18
C MET A 346 -6.38 -15.76 11.22
N GLN A 347 -5.67 -15.98 10.13
CA GLN A 347 -5.96 -17.01 9.14
C GLN A 347 -4.86 -18.07 9.15
N GLU A 348 -5.16 -19.25 8.62
CA GLU A 348 -4.20 -20.36 8.51
C GLU A 348 -3.05 -20.05 7.55
N ALA A 349 -3.39 -19.49 6.38
CA ALA A 349 -2.43 -18.89 5.45
C ALA A 349 -2.62 -17.38 5.49
N ASP A 350 -1.96 -16.71 6.44
CA ASP A 350 -1.95 -15.25 6.53
C ASP A 350 -0.67 -14.71 5.88
N PRO A 351 -0.71 -14.07 4.71
CA PRO A 351 0.54 -13.77 4.02
C PRO A 351 1.19 -12.48 4.52
N GLN A 352 0.52 -11.76 5.42
CA GLN A 352 1.20 -10.79 6.28
C GLN A 352 2.19 -11.47 7.23
N SER A 353 2.14 -12.81 7.41
CA SER A 353 3.13 -13.58 8.18
C SER A 353 4.44 -13.84 7.45
N GLN A 354 4.48 -13.60 6.14
CA GLN A 354 5.74 -13.63 5.40
C GLN A 354 6.55 -12.39 5.75
N ILE A 355 7.83 -12.55 6.11
CA ILE A 355 8.73 -11.43 6.40
C ILE A 355 8.88 -10.55 5.15
N HIS A 356 8.77 -9.24 5.33
CA HIS A 356 8.78 -8.28 4.21
C HIS A 356 9.20 -6.88 4.63
N ILE A 357 9.48 -6.04 3.63
CA ILE A 357 9.50 -4.57 3.76
C ILE A 357 8.36 -3.98 2.94
N ASP A 358 7.73 -2.91 3.41
CA ASP A 358 6.62 -2.28 2.67
C ASP A 358 7.11 -1.49 1.46
N THR A 359 8.31 -0.92 1.57
CA THR A 359 8.90 -0.04 0.56
C THR A 359 10.41 0.12 0.78
N PHE A 360 11.08 0.77 -0.17
CA PHE A 360 12.52 1.02 -0.18
C PHE A 360 12.96 2.19 0.71
N ALA A 361 12.03 3.05 1.14
CA ALA A 361 12.32 4.30 1.86
C ALA A 361 11.61 4.34 3.23
N PRO A 362 12.14 5.07 4.23
CA PRO A 362 11.53 5.15 5.55
C PRO A 362 10.06 5.58 5.53
N ILE A 363 9.18 4.74 6.11
CA ILE A 363 7.76 5.02 6.33
C ILE A 363 7.41 4.54 7.73
N VAL A 364 6.70 5.36 8.49
CA VAL A 364 6.37 5.05 9.89
C VAL A 364 4.97 4.48 9.98
N LYS A 365 4.85 3.28 10.57
CA LYS A 365 3.60 2.73 11.08
C LYS A 365 3.51 2.84 12.59
N VAL A 366 2.28 2.98 13.08
CA VAL A 366 1.97 3.28 14.47
C VAL A 366 0.85 2.34 14.95
N TRP A 367 1.14 1.61 16.03
CA TRP A 367 0.16 0.78 16.71
C TRP A 367 0.09 1.12 18.19
N VAL A 368 -1.09 0.96 18.76
CA VAL A 368 -1.28 0.93 20.22
C VAL A 368 -1.87 -0.42 20.60
N PHE A 369 -1.18 -1.12 21.50
CA PHE A 369 -1.63 -2.39 22.07
C PHE A 369 -2.13 -2.14 23.49
N HIS A 370 -3.35 -2.58 23.79
CA HIS A 370 -3.96 -2.46 25.12
C HIS A 370 -3.68 -3.71 25.94
N ASP A 371 -3.36 -3.58 27.22
CA ASP A 371 -3.22 -4.68 28.19
C ASP A 371 -4.07 -4.38 29.44
N PRO A 372 -5.02 -5.24 29.86
CA PRO A 372 -5.54 -6.45 29.20
C PRO A 372 -6.58 -6.16 28.08
N PRO A 373 -6.84 -7.08 27.12
CA PRO A 373 -6.33 -8.46 27.06
C PRO A 373 -4.90 -8.61 26.51
N GLY A 374 -4.27 -7.55 25.99
CA GLY A 374 -2.94 -7.64 25.38
C GLY A 374 -2.99 -8.26 23.98
N ILE A 375 -1.96 -7.99 23.17
CA ILE A 375 -1.58 -8.91 22.10
C ILE A 375 -0.60 -9.89 22.71
N ASN A 376 -0.87 -11.19 22.56
CA ASN A 376 0.07 -12.24 22.94
C ASN A 376 0.48 -13.08 21.71
N MET A 377 1.36 -14.07 21.93
CA MET A 377 1.89 -14.92 20.87
C MET A 377 0.78 -15.64 20.06
N SER A 378 -0.32 -16.07 20.68
CA SER A 378 -1.39 -16.77 19.96
C SER A 378 -2.20 -15.86 19.03
N GLN A 379 -2.06 -14.54 19.15
CA GLN A 379 -2.79 -13.55 18.34
C GLN A 379 -1.92 -12.97 17.22
N GLY A 380 -0.77 -13.56 16.91
CA GLY A 380 0.11 -13.09 15.83
C GLY A 380 0.64 -11.68 16.06
N PRO A 381 1.53 -11.47 17.05
CA PRO A 381 2.11 -10.15 17.33
C PRO A 381 2.90 -9.62 16.12
N LEU A 382 3.22 -8.32 16.08
CA LEU A 382 4.15 -7.82 15.07
C LEU A 382 5.51 -8.52 15.27
N LEU A 383 6.07 -9.16 14.25
CA LEU A 383 7.49 -9.52 14.21
C LEU A 383 8.27 -8.36 13.61
N PHE A 384 9.42 -8.01 14.17
CA PHE A 384 10.23 -6.91 13.68
C PHE A 384 11.73 -7.20 13.83
N ALA A 385 12.48 -7.07 12.74
CA ALA A 385 13.93 -7.23 12.71
C ALA A 385 14.61 -5.88 12.94
N ARG A 386 15.03 -5.62 14.19
CA ARG A 386 15.65 -4.33 14.57
C ARG A 386 16.90 -4.05 13.72
N GLY A 387 17.02 -2.80 13.25
CA GLY A 387 18.18 -2.37 12.46
C GLY A 387 18.11 -2.69 10.97
N SER A 388 17.20 -3.56 10.53
CA SER A 388 17.05 -3.95 9.12
C SER A 388 16.48 -2.83 8.22
N GLN A 389 16.03 -1.70 8.78
CA GLN A 389 15.72 -0.49 8.01
C GLN A 389 16.95 0.11 7.32
N ARG A 390 18.15 -0.12 7.86
CA ARG A 390 19.40 0.41 7.30
C ARG A 390 19.72 -0.26 5.96
N ASN A 391 20.32 0.51 5.05
CA ASN A 391 20.77 0.01 3.76
C ASN A 391 22.16 -0.65 3.90
N THR A 392 22.21 -1.79 4.56
CA THR A 392 23.42 -2.62 4.68
C THR A 392 23.76 -3.24 3.32
N GLU A 393 25.02 -3.66 3.14
CA GLU A 393 25.44 -4.31 1.88
C GLU A 393 24.56 -5.52 1.55
N ASP A 394 24.28 -6.41 2.53
CA ASP A 394 23.48 -7.60 2.27
C ASP A 394 22.02 -7.27 1.90
N LYS A 395 21.40 -6.29 2.57
CA LYS A 395 20.05 -5.82 2.21
C LYS A 395 20.05 -5.24 0.80
N LEU A 396 21.07 -4.47 0.43
CA LEU A 396 21.17 -3.88 -0.89
C LEU A 396 21.40 -4.95 -1.96
N ARG A 397 22.18 -6.02 -1.69
CA ARG A 397 22.31 -7.18 -2.60
C ARG A 397 20.96 -7.85 -2.84
N TRP A 398 20.21 -8.10 -1.76
CA TRP A 398 18.85 -8.62 -1.84
C TRP A 398 17.93 -7.72 -2.68
N MET A 399 17.88 -6.40 -2.41
CA MET A 399 17.06 -5.45 -3.18
C MET A 399 17.51 -5.31 -4.64
N HIS A 400 18.82 -5.39 -4.91
CA HIS A 400 19.38 -5.30 -6.27
C HIS A 400 18.92 -6.47 -7.12
N ALA A 401 19.02 -7.69 -6.58
CA ALA A 401 18.56 -8.90 -7.24
C ALA A 401 17.04 -8.86 -7.47
N TYR A 402 16.26 -8.37 -6.49
CA TYR A 402 14.83 -8.13 -6.66
C TYR A 402 14.52 -7.17 -7.82
N ALA A 403 15.43 -6.24 -8.11
CA ALA A 403 15.23 -5.18 -9.07
C ALA A 403 15.65 -5.51 -10.52
N GLN A 404 16.29 -6.67 -10.76
CA GLN A 404 16.92 -6.97 -12.04
C GLN A 404 15.91 -7.14 -13.19
N PRO A 405 16.17 -6.63 -14.40
CA PRO A 405 15.45 -7.05 -15.60
C PRO A 405 15.83 -8.49 -16.01
N PRO A 406 14.94 -9.25 -16.66
CA PRO A 406 13.53 -8.97 -16.94
C PRO A 406 12.63 -9.54 -15.83
N ALA A 407 12.90 -9.29 -14.54
CA ALA A 407 12.20 -9.98 -13.45
C ALA A 407 10.68 -9.81 -13.56
N ALA A 408 10.00 -10.95 -13.76
CA ALA A 408 8.57 -11.05 -13.57
C ALA A 408 8.20 -10.71 -12.12
N GLU A 409 9.11 -10.99 -11.19
CA GLU A 409 9.05 -10.71 -9.76
C GLU A 409 9.12 -9.21 -9.47
N ALA A 410 9.89 -8.42 -10.24
CA ALA A 410 9.88 -6.96 -10.13
C ALA A 410 8.57 -6.35 -10.65
N ARG A 411 7.94 -6.98 -11.66
CA ARG A 411 6.59 -6.62 -12.11
C ARG A 411 5.55 -7.01 -11.07
N ALA A 412 5.67 -8.18 -10.46
CA ALA A 412 4.87 -8.60 -9.32
C ALA A 412 5.02 -7.61 -8.16
N ALA A 413 6.24 -7.15 -7.83
CA ALA A 413 6.48 -6.12 -6.81
C ALA A 413 5.83 -4.76 -7.10
N LYS A 414 5.57 -4.43 -8.39
CA LYS A 414 4.79 -3.25 -8.77
C LYS A 414 3.29 -3.45 -8.49
N ALA A 415 2.79 -4.68 -8.60
CA ALA A 415 1.41 -5.06 -8.28
C ALA A 415 1.19 -5.35 -6.78
N GLU A 416 2.19 -5.93 -6.12
CA GLU A 416 2.21 -6.29 -4.70
C GLU A 416 2.41 -5.07 -3.81
N PRO A 417 1.85 -5.08 -2.59
CA PRO A 417 1.95 -3.94 -1.67
C PRO A 417 3.31 -3.83 -0.95
N SER A 418 4.28 -4.70 -1.21
CA SER A 418 5.50 -4.88 -0.40
C SER A 418 6.54 -5.75 -1.13
N PHE A 419 7.77 -5.82 -0.62
CA PHE A 419 8.80 -6.78 -1.06
C PHE A 419 8.94 -7.89 -0.02
N ARG A 420 8.61 -9.13 -0.37
CA ARG A 420 8.69 -10.29 0.52
C ARG A 420 10.10 -10.86 0.55
N LEU A 421 10.62 -11.20 1.72
CA LEU A 421 11.98 -11.71 1.92
C LEU A 421 12.30 -12.89 0.98
N ARG A 422 11.32 -13.80 0.82
CA ARG A 422 11.39 -14.98 -0.06
C ARG A 422 10.58 -14.86 -1.36
N GLY A 423 10.09 -13.66 -1.70
CA GLY A 423 9.25 -13.44 -2.89
C GLY A 423 10.01 -13.45 -4.23
N CYS A 424 11.34 -13.50 -4.19
CA CYS A 424 12.19 -13.58 -5.38
C CYS A 424 13.33 -14.57 -5.14
N ALA A 425 13.37 -15.67 -5.90
CA ALA A 425 14.37 -16.71 -5.74
C ALA A 425 15.80 -16.19 -5.96
N ALA A 426 16.00 -15.34 -6.97
CA ALA A 426 17.30 -14.73 -7.25
C ALA A 426 17.77 -13.82 -6.10
N ALA A 427 16.83 -13.12 -5.43
CA ALA A 427 17.15 -12.29 -4.27
C ALA A 427 17.53 -13.13 -3.04
N VAL A 428 16.85 -14.26 -2.83
CA VAL A 428 17.20 -15.23 -1.78
C VAL A 428 18.59 -15.80 -2.01
N GLU A 429 18.92 -16.17 -3.25
CA GLU A 429 20.24 -16.68 -3.61
C GLU A 429 21.34 -15.62 -3.43
N ALA A 430 21.11 -14.40 -3.93
CA ALA A 430 22.09 -13.31 -3.89
C ALA A 430 22.45 -12.83 -2.47
N ALA A 431 21.58 -13.09 -1.49
CA ALA A 431 21.74 -12.61 -0.12
C ALA A 431 21.24 -13.65 0.91
N SER A 432 21.63 -14.91 0.74
CA SER A 432 21.14 -16.02 1.57
C SER A 432 21.40 -15.81 3.06
N ALA A 433 22.58 -15.32 3.44
CA ALA A 433 22.90 -15.00 4.83
C ALA A 433 21.95 -13.95 5.43
N PHE A 434 21.54 -12.94 4.66
CA PHE A 434 20.59 -11.93 5.11
C PHE A 434 19.20 -12.50 5.33
N VAL A 435 18.74 -13.38 4.43
CA VAL A 435 17.46 -14.08 4.58
C VAL A 435 17.46 -14.95 5.83
N LEU A 436 18.48 -15.80 5.99
CA LEU A 436 18.64 -16.69 7.14
C LEU A 436 18.77 -15.90 8.46
N ALA A 437 19.46 -14.75 8.44
CA ALA A 437 19.60 -13.91 9.63
C ALA A 437 18.29 -13.28 10.06
N ALA A 438 17.50 -12.78 9.11
CA ALA A 438 16.18 -12.22 9.39
C ALA A 438 15.21 -13.26 9.96
N GLU A 439 15.38 -14.53 9.59
CA GLU A 439 14.60 -15.66 10.11
C GLU A 439 15.17 -16.24 11.42
N GLY A 440 16.33 -15.75 11.87
CA GLY A 440 16.99 -16.19 13.10
C GLY A 440 17.74 -17.53 12.97
N GLU A 441 18.03 -17.97 11.75
CA GLU A 441 18.81 -19.19 11.49
C GLU A 441 20.32 -18.96 11.61
N VAL A 442 20.79 -17.72 11.38
CA VAL A 442 22.19 -17.31 11.55
C VAL A 442 22.28 -15.92 12.20
N GLU A 443 23.42 -15.58 12.81
CA GLU A 443 23.65 -14.23 13.34
C GLU A 443 24.40 -13.36 12.33
N LEU A 444 23.91 -12.15 12.09
CA LEU A 444 24.63 -11.08 11.38
C LEU A 444 24.60 -9.82 12.23
N GLU A 445 25.75 -9.17 12.41
CA GLU A 445 25.88 -7.95 13.23
C GLU A 445 24.91 -6.84 12.76
N ALA A 446 24.71 -6.74 11.45
CA ALA A 446 23.95 -5.66 10.84
C ALA A 446 22.44 -5.93 10.78
N THR A 447 22.00 -7.18 10.92
CA THR A 447 20.60 -7.63 10.74
C THR A 447 20.20 -8.59 11.86
N ALA A 448 19.35 -8.13 12.78
CA ALA A 448 18.78 -8.98 13.81
C ALA A 448 17.66 -9.87 13.25
N ALA A 449 17.41 -10.99 13.93
CA ALA A 449 16.23 -11.81 13.68
C ALA A 449 14.93 -11.03 13.91
N ALA A 450 13.87 -11.39 13.19
CA ALA A 450 12.55 -10.80 13.39
C ALA A 450 11.93 -11.33 14.69
N GLU A 451 11.86 -10.47 15.71
CA GLU A 451 11.37 -10.85 17.04
C GLU A 451 9.94 -10.34 17.31
N PRO A 452 9.14 -11.04 18.13
CA PRO A 452 7.84 -10.59 18.55
C PRO A 452 7.88 -9.27 19.34
N VAL A 453 7.13 -8.28 18.88
CA VAL A 453 6.84 -7.03 19.59
C VAL A 453 5.58 -7.22 20.41
N LEU A 454 5.77 -7.47 21.70
CA LEU A 454 4.70 -7.63 22.68
C LEU A 454 4.45 -6.33 23.47
N PRO A 455 3.26 -6.15 24.06
CA PRO A 455 2.98 -5.06 24.99
C PRO A 455 4.00 -5.03 26.14
N LEU A 456 4.33 -3.82 26.60
CA LEU A 456 5.15 -3.64 27.79
C LEU A 456 4.41 -4.23 29.00
N LYS A 457 5.13 -4.94 29.86
CA LYS A 457 4.54 -5.54 31.06
C LYS A 457 4.04 -4.45 32.01
N ARG A 458 2.81 -4.60 32.54
CA ARG A 458 2.19 -3.68 33.50
C ARG A 458 1.93 -2.27 32.93
N VAL A 459 1.82 -2.17 31.62
CA VAL A 459 1.53 -0.92 30.90
C VAL A 459 0.19 -1.07 30.21
N ARG A 460 -0.76 -0.18 30.50
CA ARG A 460 -2.13 -0.28 29.98
C ARG A 460 -2.20 -0.08 28.47
N ARG A 461 -1.42 0.86 27.93
CA ARG A 461 -1.37 1.17 26.49
C ARG A 461 0.08 1.25 26.04
N THR A 462 0.52 0.27 25.26
CA THR A 462 1.85 0.27 24.65
C THR A 462 1.78 0.89 23.27
N LEU A 463 2.47 2.01 23.06
CA LEU A 463 2.69 2.64 21.77
C LEU A 463 3.88 1.99 21.07
N VAL A 464 3.69 1.57 19.81
CA VAL A 464 4.71 0.99 18.94
C VAL A 464 4.83 1.84 17.69
N LEU A 465 6.02 2.36 17.42
CA LEU A 465 6.35 3.06 16.17
C LEU A 465 7.42 2.24 15.43
N ALA A 466 7.21 1.96 14.14
CA ALA A 466 8.14 1.16 13.35
C ALA A 466 8.38 1.74 11.96
N ASP A 467 9.64 1.75 11.53
CA ASP A 467 10.05 2.05 10.16
C ASP A 467 9.83 0.81 9.29
N THR A 468 8.86 0.85 8.38
CA THR A 468 8.50 -0.32 7.57
C THR A 468 9.34 -0.52 6.32
N SER A 469 10.41 0.27 6.16
CA SER A 469 11.55 -0.13 5.34
C SER A 469 12.40 -1.21 6.02
N ALA A 470 12.16 -1.51 7.30
CA ALA A 470 12.69 -2.69 8.00
C ALA A 470 11.88 -3.95 7.68
N LEU A 471 12.53 -5.10 7.82
CA LEU A 471 11.91 -6.42 7.76
C LEU A 471 10.96 -6.61 8.95
N HIS A 472 9.72 -6.96 8.63
CA HIS A 472 8.67 -7.20 9.61
C HIS A 472 7.63 -8.18 9.06
N ALA A 473 6.79 -8.70 9.95
CA ALA A 473 5.70 -9.61 9.60
C ALA A 473 4.61 -9.59 10.68
N ARG A 474 3.50 -10.27 10.42
CA ARG A 474 2.63 -10.78 11.46
C ARG A 474 3.20 -12.09 11.99
N GLY A 475 3.30 -12.22 13.29
CA GLY A 475 3.77 -13.42 13.93
C GLY A 475 2.80 -14.59 13.74
N PRO A 476 3.27 -15.81 13.97
CA PRO A 476 2.38 -16.96 14.00
C PRO A 476 1.30 -16.73 15.06
N GLY A 477 0.07 -17.12 14.74
CA GLY A 477 -1.06 -17.06 15.66
C GLY A 477 -2.03 -18.20 15.38
N VAL A 478 -2.99 -18.41 16.28
CA VAL A 478 -3.99 -19.45 16.16
C VAL A 478 -5.09 -18.97 15.21
N PRO A 479 -5.38 -19.67 14.10
CA PRO A 479 -6.45 -19.28 13.17
C PRO A 479 -7.79 -19.09 13.89
N GLY A 480 -8.55 -18.08 13.47
CA GLY A 480 -9.81 -17.69 14.09
C GLY A 480 -9.68 -16.78 15.32
N THR A 481 -8.50 -16.66 15.94
CA THR A 481 -8.28 -15.67 17.01
C THR A 481 -8.29 -14.25 16.46
N VAL A 482 -8.76 -13.29 17.27
CA VAL A 482 -8.77 -11.87 16.90
C VAL A 482 -7.57 -11.18 17.54
N ARG A 483 -6.76 -10.56 16.69
CA ARG A 483 -5.73 -9.60 17.06
C ARG A 483 -6.34 -8.20 17.13
N GLU A 484 -6.39 -7.64 18.31
CA GLU A 484 -6.88 -6.28 18.54
C GLU A 484 -5.71 -5.30 18.62
N SER A 485 -5.76 -4.26 17.80
CA SER A 485 -4.78 -3.17 17.84
C SER A 485 -5.47 -1.85 17.55
N TRP A 486 -4.87 -0.75 17.98
CA TRP A 486 -5.33 0.58 17.60
C TRP A 486 -4.31 1.22 16.68
N ARG A 487 -4.78 2.02 15.72
CA ARG A 487 -3.92 2.74 14.78
C ARG A 487 -4.38 4.19 14.70
N LEU A 488 -3.52 5.07 14.18
CA LEU A 488 -3.96 6.41 13.84
C LEU A 488 -5.10 6.33 12.81
N LYS A 489 -6.14 7.12 13.02
CA LYS A 489 -7.23 7.28 12.07
C LYS A 489 -6.77 8.08 10.87
N GLY A 490 -7.42 7.83 9.73
CA GLY A 490 -7.11 8.48 8.46
C GLY A 490 -6.65 7.46 7.42
N ASP A 491 -6.43 7.97 6.21
CA ASP A 491 -5.99 7.17 5.06
C ASP A 491 -4.46 7.06 5.06
N ASN A 492 -3.98 6.46 6.14
CA ASN A 492 -2.61 6.07 6.34
C ASN A 492 -2.64 4.55 6.50
N ASP A 493 -1.66 3.85 5.93
CA ASP A 493 -1.56 2.38 5.98
C ASP A 493 -1.20 1.90 7.41
N GLY A 494 -1.98 2.30 8.42
CA GLY A 494 -1.71 2.12 9.83
C GLY A 494 -0.58 2.98 10.39
N GLY A 495 -0.38 4.21 9.92
CA GLY A 495 0.81 4.99 10.19
C GLY A 495 0.69 6.49 9.94
N LEU A 496 1.79 7.10 9.49
CA LEU A 496 1.79 8.48 9.02
C LEU A 496 1.49 8.55 7.52
N LYS A 497 1.05 9.73 7.05
CA LYS A 497 0.82 9.97 5.62
C LYS A 497 2.13 9.70 4.86
N ARG A 498 2.04 8.91 3.78
CA ARG A 498 3.19 8.63 2.93
C ARG A 498 3.51 9.86 2.09
N LEU A 499 4.66 10.47 2.35
CA LEU A 499 5.16 11.62 1.58
C LEU A 499 6.27 11.17 0.62
N ASN A 500 6.51 11.95 -0.43
CA ASN A 500 7.61 11.68 -1.37
C ASN A 500 8.96 11.73 -0.64
N PRO A 501 9.76 10.65 -0.60
CA PRO A 501 11.00 10.62 0.19
C PRO A 501 12.07 11.60 -0.31
N PHE A 502 11.96 12.04 -1.58
CA PHE A 502 12.88 12.98 -2.23
C PHE A 502 12.44 14.45 -2.12
N ARG A 503 11.43 14.75 -1.31
CA ARG A 503 11.05 16.14 -1.00
C ARG A 503 12.19 16.85 -0.26
N LEU A 504 12.28 18.14 -0.53
CA LEU A 504 13.08 19.07 0.24
C LEU A 504 12.12 19.94 1.06
N GLU A 505 12.56 20.42 2.21
CA GLU A 505 11.78 21.45 2.92
C GLU A 505 11.72 22.72 2.06
N ALA A 506 10.65 23.50 2.19
CA ALA A 506 10.43 24.71 1.39
C ALA A 506 11.62 25.70 1.40
N LYS A 507 12.40 25.72 2.49
CA LYS A 507 13.61 26.56 2.63
C LYS A 507 14.81 26.11 1.80
N GLN A 508 14.81 24.86 1.32
CA GLN A 508 15.89 24.28 0.51
C GLN A 508 15.56 24.19 -0.98
N GLU A 509 14.32 24.49 -1.38
CA GLU A 509 13.92 24.55 -2.79
C GLU A 509 14.19 25.92 -3.44
N LEU A 510 14.50 26.94 -2.62
CA LEU A 510 14.98 28.27 -3.00
C LEU A 510 16.51 28.28 -3.10
#